data_AF-A0A6P1C8X3-F1
#
_entry.id   AF-A0A6P1C8X3-F1
#
_cell.length_a   1.000
_cell.length_b   1.000
_cell.length_c   1.000
_cell.angle_alpha   90.00
_cell.angle_beta   90.00
_cell.angle_gamma   90.00
#
_symmetry.space_group_name_H-M   'P 1'
#
loop_
_entity.id
_entity.type
_entity.pdbx_description
1 polymer ?
#
loop_
_entity_poly.entity_id
_entity_poly.type
_entity_poly.pdbx_seq_one_letter_code
_entity_poly.pdbx_strand_id
1 'polypeptide(L)'
;MPVTKHAVVIAGAGPTGLMLAGELALADIDVAIIERRANQELVGWRAGGLHARTIEIFDQRGIAGRFLSQGHIAQVASFASVRLDISDFPTRHNYGLGLRQKHIERILADWVGEFNVPIHYGMEVTGFAQDASGVDVHLSNGTTLRADYLVGCDGGRSLIRKAARIDFPGWDATVSNLIAEVDMTEEPELGIRHDALGMHSLGRFEYEIRDGKVIHPETGPIGVMLTERQVNTSSEPSFSDLREALIAVYGTDYGAHTPRWISRFTDAARQAASYRKGRVLLAGDAAHVHPPDGGQGLNIGVQDAVNLGWKLAQVIKGISPESLLDTYHAERHPIAARVLRNILVSVALRRPDERTQILRETMAECLAMDEPRRRYAAMMSGLDIHYDLGEGQPLLGRRMPDLDLTTARGRMRLFDLLHGGQPALLNLGEPESFDIAPWADQVQSIDAQYAGPWELPAIGAVDAPTAVLIRPDGYVAWVGEETQLGLPEALTTWFGPPTVV
;
A
#
# COMPACT_ATOMS: atom_id res chain seq x y z
N MET A 1 4.87 -35.15 -14.79
CA MET A 1 5.40 -34.81 -13.45
C MET A 1 4.21 -34.45 -12.57
N PRO A 2 4.22 -34.75 -11.26
CA PRO A 2 3.13 -34.32 -10.38
C PRO A 2 3.05 -32.79 -10.43
N VAL A 3 1.87 -32.27 -10.75
CA VAL A 3 1.61 -30.83 -10.76
C VAL A 3 1.40 -30.42 -9.31
N THR A 4 2.31 -29.62 -8.76
CA THR A 4 2.10 -29.01 -7.45
C THR A 4 0.90 -28.07 -7.56
N LYS A 5 -0.10 -28.27 -6.71
CA LYS A 5 -1.32 -27.46 -6.67
C LYS A 5 -1.29 -26.57 -5.43
N HIS A 6 -1.54 -25.28 -5.62
CA HIS A 6 -1.81 -24.32 -4.55
C HIS A 6 -3.23 -23.74 -4.70
N ALA A 7 -3.78 -23.15 -3.63
CA ALA A 7 -5.01 -22.37 -3.79
C ALA A 7 -4.71 -21.02 -4.48
N VAL A 8 -3.61 -20.36 -4.08
CA VAL A 8 -3.17 -19.09 -4.67
C VAL A 8 -1.69 -19.14 -5.03
N VAL A 9 -1.36 -18.65 -6.23
CA VAL A 9 0.02 -18.30 -6.59
C VAL A 9 0.14 -16.78 -6.69
N ILE A 10 1.14 -16.21 -6.05
CA ILE A 10 1.47 -14.78 -6.11
C ILE A 10 2.74 -14.61 -6.96
N ALA A 11 2.67 -13.81 -8.01
CA ALA A 11 3.84 -13.44 -8.80
C ALA A 11 4.47 -12.16 -8.23
N GLY A 12 5.60 -12.29 -7.55
CA GLY A 12 6.40 -11.19 -6.97
C GLY A 12 6.37 -11.14 -5.44
N ALA A 13 7.56 -11.11 -4.82
CA ALA A 13 7.77 -10.97 -3.37
C ALA A 13 8.15 -9.52 -2.97
N GLY A 14 7.49 -8.54 -3.60
CA GLY A 14 7.53 -7.15 -3.14
C GLY A 14 6.61 -6.94 -1.92
N PRO A 15 6.53 -5.72 -1.37
CA PRO A 15 5.71 -5.42 -0.19
C PRO A 15 4.24 -5.83 -0.35
N THR A 16 3.65 -5.58 -1.52
CA THR A 16 2.28 -5.99 -1.85
C THR A 16 2.11 -7.51 -1.82
N GLY A 17 3.01 -8.26 -2.47
CA GLY A 17 2.91 -9.72 -2.56
C GLY A 17 3.14 -10.40 -1.21
N LEU A 18 4.10 -9.91 -0.42
CA LEU A 18 4.35 -10.38 0.94
C LEU A 18 3.17 -10.07 1.87
N MET A 19 2.61 -8.86 1.80
CA MET A 19 1.42 -8.53 2.58
C MET A 19 0.24 -9.45 2.21
N LEU A 20 -0.02 -9.66 0.91
CA LEU A 20 -1.11 -10.52 0.46
C LEU A 20 -0.93 -11.97 0.90
N ALA A 21 0.31 -12.47 0.85
CA ALA A 21 0.62 -13.82 1.32
C ALA A 21 0.33 -13.97 2.81
N GLY A 22 0.70 -12.99 3.63
CA GLY A 22 0.39 -12.99 5.06
C GLY A 22 -1.12 -12.90 5.34
N GLU A 23 -1.87 -12.09 4.59
CA GLU A 23 -3.34 -12.05 4.72
C GLU A 23 -4.00 -13.39 4.38
N LEU A 24 -3.54 -14.05 3.32
CA LEU A 24 -4.02 -15.38 2.93
C LEU A 24 -3.64 -16.46 3.95
N ALA A 25 -2.42 -16.39 4.50
CA ALA A 25 -1.95 -17.31 5.52
C ALA A 25 -2.70 -17.15 6.86
N LEU A 26 -3.00 -15.91 7.27
CA LEU A 26 -3.87 -15.64 8.43
C LEU A 26 -5.25 -16.28 8.27
N ALA A 27 -5.74 -16.32 7.04
CA ALA A 27 -6.99 -16.98 6.69
C ALA A 27 -6.82 -18.47 6.36
N ASP A 28 -5.68 -19.11 6.67
CA ASP A 28 -5.41 -20.53 6.45
C ASP A 28 -5.59 -20.97 4.98
N ILE A 29 -5.12 -20.16 4.04
CA ILE A 29 -5.12 -20.45 2.60
C ILE A 29 -3.73 -20.89 2.14
N ASP A 30 -3.69 -21.99 1.39
CA ASP A 30 -2.48 -22.49 0.74
C ASP A 30 -2.00 -21.53 -0.37
N VAL A 31 -0.87 -20.87 -0.12
CA VAL A 31 -0.32 -19.82 -0.97
C VAL A 31 1.17 -20.05 -1.23
N ALA A 32 1.60 -19.81 -2.47
CA ALA A 32 3.02 -19.81 -2.86
C ALA A 32 3.40 -18.50 -3.56
N ILE A 33 4.60 -18.00 -3.29
CA ILE A 33 5.15 -16.80 -3.95
C ILE A 33 6.24 -17.20 -4.95
N ILE A 34 6.18 -16.65 -6.16
CA ILE A 34 7.21 -16.80 -7.19
C ILE A 34 7.95 -15.47 -7.35
N GLU A 35 9.25 -15.45 -7.07
CA GLU A 35 10.07 -14.23 -7.09
C GLU A 35 11.31 -14.41 -7.97
N ARG A 36 11.46 -13.49 -8.94
CA ARG A 36 12.57 -13.54 -9.90
C ARG A 36 13.93 -13.29 -9.26
N ARG A 37 13.97 -12.47 -8.19
CA ARG A 37 15.20 -12.17 -7.45
C ARG A 37 15.72 -13.43 -6.77
N ALA A 38 17.04 -13.56 -6.67
CA ALA A 38 17.70 -14.71 -6.05
C ALA A 38 17.49 -14.80 -4.53
N ASN A 39 17.15 -13.69 -3.88
CA ASN A 39 16.88 -13.57 -2.45
C ASN A 39 16.05 -12.30 -2.18
N GLN A 40 15.80 -11.98 -0.90
CA GLN A 40 15.07 -10.77 -0.49
C GLN A 40 15.93 -9.49 -0.47
N GLU A 41 17.21 -9.55 -0.86
CA GLU A 41 18.06 -8.37 -0.87
C GLU A 41 17.56 -7.39 -1.93
N LEU A 42 17.13 -6.21 -1.47
CA LEU A 42 16.71 -5.14 -2.33
C LEU A 42 17.88 -4.19 -2.57
N VAL A 43 18.48 -4.29 -3.75
CA VAL A 43 19.40 -3.29 -4.27
C VAL A 43 18.58 -2.11 -4.76
N GLY A 44 18.89 -0.89 -4.32
CA GLY A 44 18.24 0.31 -4.83
C GLY A 44 17.59 1.25 -3.82
N TRP A 45 17.31 2.47 -4.29
CA TRP A 45 16.38 3.41 -3.67
C TRP A 45 14.98 3.22 -4.26
N ARG A 46 13.99 2.95 -3.40
CA ARG A 46 12.56 2.85 -3.77
C ARG A 46 11.70 3.62 -2.75
N ALA A 47 10.67 3.01 -2.17
CA ALA A 47 9.86 3.68 -1.16
C ALA A 47 10.69 4.09 0.07
N GLY A 48 10.44 5.31 0.57
CA GLY A 48 11.17 5.92 1.69
C GLY A 48 10.37 6.02 2.99
N GLY A 49 9.10 5.62 3.02
CA GLY A 49 8.31 5.65 4.25
C GLY A 49 6.89 5.11 4.14
N LEU A 50 6.26 5.01 5.31
CA LEU A 50 4.89 4.54 5.51
C LEU A 50 4.00 5.70 5.97
N HIS A 51 2.77 5.71 5.48
CA HIS A 51 1.72 6.64 5.91
C HIS A 51 0.85 6.06 7.01
N ALA A 52 0.16 6.93 7.75
CA ALA A 52 -0.68 6.58 8.89
C ALA A 52 -1.61 5.39 8.63
N ARG A 53 -2.34 5.36 7.49
CA ARG A 53 -3.27 4.25 7.20
C ARG A 53 -2.57 2.90 7.07
N THR A 54 -1.37 2.87 6.50
CA THR A 54 -0.59 1.64 6.37
C THR A 54 -0.03 1.19 7.73
N ILE A 55 0.33 2.13 8.60
CA ILE A 55 0.73 1.82 9.98
C ILE A 55 -0.47 1.26 10.77
N GLU A 56 -1.66 1.86 10.63
CA GLU A 56 -2.89 1.32 11.21
C GLU A 56 -3.16 -0.11 10.74
N ILE A 57 -2.98 -0.41 9.45
CA ILE A 57 -3.14 -1.77 8.92
C ILE A 57 -2.15 -2.75 9.55
N PHE A 58 -0.88 -2.36 9.70
CA PHE A 58 0.09 -3.20 10.37
C PHE A 58 -0.25 -3.40 11.85
N ASP A 59 -0.86 -2.41 12.50
CA ASP A 59 -1.32 -2.50 13.88
C ASP A 59 -2.57 -3.40 13.99
N GLN A 60 -3.49 -3.32 13.03
CA GLN A 60 -4.61 -4.27 12.86
C GLN A 60 -4.15 -5.72 12.64
N ARG A 61 -2.87 -5.98 12.38
CA ARG A 61 -2.26 -7.32 12.30
C ARG A 61 -1.26 -7.61 13.42
N GLY A 62 -1.12 -6.70 14.38
CA GLY A 62 -0.19 -6.84 15.51
C GLY A 62 1.29 -6.74 15.13
N ILE A 63 1.62 -6.26 13.92
CA ILE A 63 3.00 -6.20 13.40
C ILE A 63 3.57 -4.78 13.31
N ALA A 64 2.79 -3.73 13.59
CA ALA A 64 3.26 -2.33 13.53
C ALA A 64 4.55 -2.10 14.33
N GLY A 65 4.66 -2.66 15.54
CA GLY A 65 5.83 -2.54 16.40
C GLY A 65 7.15 -2.96 15.73
N ARG A 66 7.09 -3.96 14.83
CA ARG A 66 8.26 -4.43 14.08
C ARG A 66 8.82 -3.35 13.15
N PHE A 67 7.94 -2.58 12.51
CA PHE A 67 8.31 -1.45 11.65
C PHE A 67 8.75 -0.25 12.47
N LEU A 68 7.99 0.11 13.51
CA LEU A 68 8.27 1.27 14.36
C LEU A 68 9.65 1.15 15.04
N SER A 69 10.04 -0.05 15.46
CA SER A 69 11.35 -0.30 16.08
C SER A 69 12.55 -0.07 15.16
N GLN A 70 12.35 -0.09 13.85
CA GLN A 70 13.41 0.05 12.84
C GLN A 70 13.30 1.34 12.02
N GLY A 71 12.26 2.14 12.24
CA GLY A 71 11.98 3.36 11.49
C GLY A 71 12.16 4.63 12.31
N HIS A 72 12.06 5.76 11.63
CA HIS A 72 12.07 7.09 12.24
C HIS A 72 10.69 7.73 12.09
N ILE A 73 10.02 8.03 13.21
CA ILE A 73 8.72 8.72 13.19
C ILE A 73 8.92 10.16 12.72
N ALA A 74 8.16 10.56 11.71
CA ALA A 74 8.21 11.91 11.14
C ALA A 74 6.89 12.29 10.45
N GLN A 75 6.65 13.59 10.27
CA GLN A 75 5.59 14.09 9.39
C GLN A 75 6.02 13.94 7.93
N VAL A 76 5.62 12.83 7.30
CA VAL A 76 6.00 12.47 5.91
C VAL A 76 4.91 12.77 4.87
N ALA A 77 3.70 13.15 5.31
CA ALA A 77 2.64 13.53 4.40
C ALA A 77 3.00 14.86 3.70
N SER A 78 2.92 14.88 2.38
CA SER A 78 3.22 16.08 1.60
C SER A 78 2.41 16.11 0.31
N PHE A 79 1.94 17.29 -0.08
CA PHE A 79 1.28 17.51 -1.36
C PHE A 79 1.92 18.71 -2.05
N ALA A 80 2.28 18.58 -3.33
CA ALA A 80 2.91 19.66 -4.09
C ALA A 80 4.12 20.32 -3.38
N SER A 81 4.98 19.50 -2.77
CA SER A 81 6.14 19.92 -1.95
C SER A 81 5.81 20.66 -0.64
N VAL A 82 4.54 20.82 -0.29
CA VAL A 82 4.09 21.34 1.00
C VAL A 82 3.97 20.19 1.99
N ARG A 83 4.66 20.29 3.12
CA ARG A 83 4.49 19.32 4.22
C ARG A 83 3.15 19.54 4.88
N LEU A 84 2.45 18.44 5.12
CA LEU A 84 1.14 18.43 5.75
C LEU A 84 1.28 17.79 7.12
N ASP A 85 1.05 18.57 8.18
CA ASP A 85 1.00 18.04 9.53
C ASP A 85 -0.28 17.22 9.71
N ILE A 86 -0.18 16.02 10.29
CA ILE A 86 -1.32 15.19 10.68
C ILE A 86 -1.37 14.96 12.20
N SER A 87 -0.55 15.67 12.99
CA SER A 87 -0.44 15.46 14.44
C SER A 87 -1.75 15.71 15.21
N ASP A 88 -2.68 16.47 14.61
CA ASP A 88 -4.01 16.76 15.19
C ASP A 88 -5.07 15.72 14.82
N PHE A 89 -4.75 14.70 14.03
CA PHE A 89 -5.74 13.73 13.56
C PHE A 89 -6.13 12.72 14.65
N PRO A 90 -7.42 12.31 14.69
CA PRO A 90 -7.92 11.30 15.63
C PRO A 90 -7.47 9.88 15.19
N THR A 91 -6.19 9.60 15.35
CA THR A 91 -5.57 8.28 15.19
C THR A 91 -4.35 8.17 16.10
N ARG A 92 -4.06 6.96 16.60
CA ARG A 92 -2.83 6.70 17.38
C ARG A 92 -1.57 6.80 16.53
N HIS A 93 -1.72 6.72 15.21
CA HIS A 93 -0.64 6.85 14.24
C HIS A 93 -0.76 8.16 13.48
N ASN A 94 -0.86 9.28 14.20
CA ASN A 94 -0.94 10.65 13.67
C ASN A 94 0.42 11.16 13.14
N TYR A 95 1.16 10.26 12.49
CA TYR A 95 2.49 10.44 11.96
C TYR A 95 2.75 9.49 10.78
N GLY A 96 3.83 9.73 10.06
CA GLY A 96 4.41 8.75 9.15
C GLY A 96 5.68 8.10 9.72
N LEU A 97 6.18 7.10 9.01
CA LEU A 97 7.41 6.41 9.38
C LEU A 97 8.41 6.48 8.22
N GLY A 98 9.51 7.20 8.42
CA GLY A 98 10.69 7.11 7.55
C GLY A 98 11.34 5.74 7.70
N LEU A 99 11.17 4.89 6.69
CA LEU A 99 11.69 3.53 6.66
C LEU A 99 11.88 3.11 5.21
N ARG A 100 13.10 2.71 4.84
CA ARG A 100 13.38 2.30 3.46
C ARG A 100 12.75 0.96 3.14
N GLN A 101 12.34 0.83 1.89
CA GLN A 101 11.67 -0.37 1.38
C GLN A 101 12.43 -1.68 1.65
N LYS A 102 13.77 -1.68 1.64
CA LYS A 102 14.55 -2.88 1.97
C LYS A 102 14.22 -3.45 3.37
N HIS A 103 13.98 -2.57 4.34
CA HIS A 103 13.59 -2.97 5.69
C HIS A 103 12.12 -3.40 5.74
N ILE A 104 11.24 -2.69 5.02
CA ILE A 104 9.81 -3.05 4.92
C ILE A 104 9.66 -4.46 4.34
N GLU A 105 10.33 -4.75 3.21
CA GLU A 105 10.30 -6.07 2.57
C GLU A 105 10.87 -7.15 3.48
N ARG A 106 12.00 -6.90 4.15
CA ARG A 106 12.55 -7.85 5.11
C ARG A 106 11.59 -8.14 6.25
N ILE A 107 11.04 -7.12 6.90
CA ILE A 107 10.11 -7.28 8.04
C ILE A 107 8.85 -8.05 7.61
N LEU A 108 8.32 -7.75 6.41
CA LEU A 108 7.17 -8.49 5.86
C LEU A 108 7.54 -9.94 5.51
N ALA A 109 8.73 -10.18 4.95
CA ALA A 109 9.20 -11.54 4.67
C ALA A 109 9.43 -12.34 5.96
N ASP A 110 9.97 -11.72 7.01
CA ASP A 110 10.13 -12.33 8.33
C ASP A 110 8.75 -12.69 8.93
N TRP A 111 7.76 -11.79 8.80
CA TRP A 111 6.38 -12.08 9.21
C TRP A 111 5.75 -13.21 8.39
N VAL A 112 5.90 -13.20 7.06
CA VAL A 112 5.43 -14.29 6.19
C VAL A 112 6.10 -15.62 6.53
N GLY A 113 7.38 -15.59 6.93
CA GLY A 113 8.15 -16.77 7.35
C GLY A 113 7.69 -17.40 8.67
N GLU A 114 6.83 -16.72 9.45
CA GLU A 114 6.14 -17.32 10.59
C GLU A 114 5.02 -18.28 10.17
N PHE A 115 4.63 -18.23 8.89
CA PHE A 115 3.67 -19.13 8.27
C PHE A 115 4.38 -20.12 7.32
N ASN A 116 3.68 -21.19 6.94
CA ASN A 116 4.19 -22.20 6.00
C ASN A 116 4.04 -21.76 4.53
N VAL A 117 4.39 -20.51 4.20
CA VAL A 117 4.28 -19.96 2.85
C VAL A 117 5.60 -20.14 2.09
N PRO A 118 5.67 -21.01 1.07
CA PRO A 118 6.87 -21.14 0.25
C PRO A 118 7.11 -19.90 -0.63
N ILE A 119 8.33 -19.37 -0.57
CA ILE A 119 8.83 -18.33 -1.47
C ILE A 119 9.90 -18.93 -2.38
N HIS A 120 9.60 -19.02 -3.67
CA HIS A 120 10.49 -19.54 -4.69
C HIS A 120 11.30 -18.40 -5.31
N TYR A 121 12.47 -18.13 -4.74
CA TYR A 121 13.44 -17.17 -5.28
C TYR A 121 14.15 -17.71 -6.53
N GLY A 122 14.66 -16.79 -7.37
CA GLY A 122 15.34 -17.10 -8.63
C GLY A 122 14.41 -17.70 -9.69
N MET A 123 13.09 -17.59 -9.50
CA MET A 123 12.07 -18.21 -10.34
C MET A 123 11.16 -17.12 -10.91
N GLU A 124 10.92 -17.14 -12.21
CA GLU A 124 10.06 -16.13 -12.85
C GLU A 124 8.82 -16.80 -13.44
N VAL A 125 7.66 -16.17 -13.30
CA VAL A 125 6.47 -16.53 -14.06
C VAL A 125 6.65 -16.02 -15.48
N THR A 126 6.66 -16.93 -16.46
CA THR A 126 6.87 -16.62 -17.88
C THR A 126 5.56 -16.54 -18.67
N GLY A 127 4.47 -17.05 -18.09
CA GLY A 127 3.13 -16.99 -18.66
C GLY A 127 2.14 -17.79 -17.83
N PHE A 128 0.89 -17.82 -18.28
CA PHE A 128 -0.13 -18.66 -17.68
C PHE A 128 -1.24 -18.99 -18.69
N ALA A 129 -2.00 -20.05 -18.40
CA ALA A 129 -3.28 -20.34 -19.03
C ALA A 129 -4.34 -20.49 -17.92
N GLN A 130 -5.57 -20.02 -18.14
CA GLN A 130 -6.65 -20.18 -17.17
C GLN A 130 -7.88 -20.81 -17.82
N ASP A 131 -8.62 -21.57 -17.02
CA ASP A 131 -9.90 -22.19 -17.37
C ASP A 131 -10.90 -22.04 -16.21
N ALA A 132 -12.07 -22.67 -16.32
CA ALA A 132 -13.12 -22.56 -15.30
C ALA A 132 -12.70 -23.11 -13.91
N SER A 133 -11.72 -24.01 -13.87
CA SER A 133 -11.27 -24.76 -12.70
C SER A 133 -9.93 -24.29 -12.10
N GLY A 134 -9.23 -23.33 -12.72
CA GLY A 134 -7.97 -22.84 -12.19
C GLY A 134 -7.07 -22.13 -13.21
N VAL A 135 -5.81 -21.96 -12.81
CA VAL A 135 -4.74 -21.31 -13.57
C VAL A 135 -3.51 -22.21 -13.59
N ASP A 136 -2.98 -22.49 -14.77
CA ASP A 136 -1.67 -23.10 -14.97
C ASP A 136 -0.62 -22.00 -15.10
N VAL A 137 0.30 -21.92 -14.15
CA VAL A 137 1.35 -20.89 -14.06
C VAL A 137 2.65 -21.46 -14.59
N HIS A 138 3.16 -20.91 -15.69
CA HIS A 138 4.40 -21.36 -16.33
C HIS A 138 5.61 -20.67 -15.70
N LEU A 139 6.63 -21.45 -15.35
CA LEU A 139 7.84 -20.97 -14.67
C LEU A 139 9.07 -20.97 -15.60
N SER A 140 10.08 -20.17 -15.27
CA SER A 140 11.32 -20.02 -16.05
C SER A 140 12.16 -21.29 -16.15
N ASN A 141 12.02 -22.24 -15.22
CA ASN A 141 12.67 -23.56 -15.26
C ASN A 141 11.93 -24.58 -16.16
N GLY A 142 10.86 -24.17 -16.85
CA GLY A 142 10.05 -25.03 -17.72
C GLY A 142 9.00 -25.88 -16.99
N THR A 143 8.85 -25.71 -15.67
CA THR A 143 7.79 -26.37 -14.90
C THR A 143 6.51 -25.54 -14.85
N THR A 144 5.41 -26.19 -14.44
CA THR A 144 4.09 -25.56 -14.31
C THR A 144 3.54 -25.82 -12.90
N LEU A 145 2.98 -24.80 -12.27
CA LEU A 145 2.19 -24.90 -11.04
C LEU A 145 0.71 -24.75 -11.36
N ARG A 146 -0.16 -25.54 -10.71
CA ARG A 146 -1.61 -25.33 -10.76
C ARG A 146 -2.03 -24.45 -9.59
N ALA A 147 -2.89 -23.48 -9.83
CA ALA A 147 -3.51 -22.67 -8.80
C ALA A 147 -5.02 -22.54 -9.01
N ASP A 148 -5.80 -22.27 -7.96
CA ASP A 148 -7.20 -21.85 -8.13
C ASP A 148 -7.26 -20.37 -8.54
N TYR A 149 -6.31 -19.55 -8.09
CA TYR A 149 -6.12 -18.14 -8.48
C TYR A 149 -4.66 -17.75 -8.64
N LEU A 150 -4.41 -16.78 -9.54
CA LEU A 150 -3.10 -16.14 -9.73
C LEU A 150 -3.22 -14.64 -9.45
N VAL A 151 -2.35 -14.10 -8.59
CA VAL A 151 -2.29 -12.66 -8.33
C VAL A 151 -0.96 -12.09 -8.80
N GLY A 152 -1.03 -11.12 -9.71
CA GLY A 152 0.12 -10.34 -10.16
C GLY A 152 0.47 -9.24 -9.16
N CYS A 153 1.60 -9.41 -8.47
CA CYS A 153 2.25 -8.42 -7.61
C CYS A 153 3.67 -8.09 -8.15
N ASP A 154 3.85 -8.21 -9.46
CA ASP A 154 5.13 -8.29 -10.17
C ASP A 154 5.64 -6.94 -10.71
N GLY A 155 5.10 -5.84 -10.16
CA GLY A 155 5.58 -4.48 -10.38
C GLY A 155 5.02 -3.80 -11.63
N GLY A 156 5.47 -2.56 -11.88
CA GLY A 156 4.92 -1.70 -12.95
C GLY A 156 5.01 -2.27 -14.36
N ARG A 157 6.00 -3.13 -14.61
CA ARG A 157 6.21 -3.84 -15.88
C ARG A 157 5.52 -5.21 -15.94
N SER A 158 4.54 -5.44 -15.06
CA SER A 158 3.82 -6.69 -14.86
C SER A 158 3.65 -7.54 -16.12
N LEU A 159 4.21 -8.74 -16.08
CA LEU A 159 3.99 -9.79 -17.07
C LEU A 159 2.56 -10.31 -16.94
N ILE A 160 2.07 -10.47 -15.70
CA ILE A 160 0.71 -10.98 -15.45
C ILE A 160 -0.34 -10.09 -16.11
N ARG A 161 -0.27 -8.76 -15.93
CA ARG A 161 -1.19 -7.80 -16.56
C ARG A 161 -1.18 -7.91 -18.08
N LYS A 162 0.02 -7.97 -18.68
CA LYS A 162 0.19 -8.06 -20.14
C LYS A 162 -0.34 -9.38 -20.69
N ALA A 163 0.01 -10.50 -20.06
CA ALA A 163 -0.44 -11.83 -20.45
C ALA A 163 -1.96 -12.00 -20.29
N ALA A 164 -2.55 -11.37 -19.25
CA ALA A 164 -4.00 -11.30 -19.08
C ALA A 164 -4.70 -10.42 -20.14
N ARG A 165 -3.96 -9.64 -20.93
CA ARG A 165 -4.50 -8.63 -21.86
C ARG A 165 -5.44 -7.68 -21.13
N ILE A 166 -4.94 -7.10 -20.04
CA ILE A 166 -5.60 -6.04 -19.31
C ILE A 166 -4.93 -4.73 -19.73
N ASP A 167 -5.72 -3.81 -20.26
CA ASP A 167 -5.23 -2.52 -20.72
C ASP A 167 -4.66 -1.69 -19.56
N PHE A 168 -3.69 -0.85 -19.88
CA PHE A 168 -3.01 0.00 -18.90
C PHE A 168 -3.08 1.49 -19.29
N PRO A 169 -4.31 2.06 -19.39
CA PRO A 169 -4.51 3.46 -19.77
C PRO A 169 -3.84 4.42 -18.78
N GLY A 170 -3.54 5.62 -19.26
CA GLY A 170 -2.96 6.69 -18.46
C GLY A 170 -2.11 7.62 -19.32
N TRP A 171 -1.21 8.32 -18.67
CA TRP A 171 -0.36 9.34 -19.27
C TRP A 171 1.04 8.81 -19.49
N ASP A 172 1.58 9.11 -20.67
CA ASP A 172 2.97 8.83 -21.00
C ASP A 172 3.92 9.70 -20.18
N ALA A 173 5.17 9.23 -20.08
CA ALA A 173 6.22 9.97 -19.39
C ALA A 173 6.49 11.32 -20.08
N THR A 174 6.57 12.38 -19.28
CA THR A 174 7.05 13.71 -19.69
C THR A 174 8.41 14.03 -19.09
N VAL A 175 8.84 13.28 -18.08
CA VAL A 175 10.13 13.40 -17.40
C VAL A 175 10.68 12.00 -17.09
N SER A 176 11.98 11.82 -17.25
CA SER A 176 12.70 10.68 -16.71
C SER A 176 13.80 11.14 -15.76
N ASN A 177 14.06 10.34 -14.73
CA ASN A 177 15.05 10.61 -13.72
C ASN A 177 15.97 9.40 -13.58
N LEU A 178 17.28 9.67 -13.54
CA LEU A 178 18.27 8.70 -13.09
C LEU A 178 18.29 8.69 -11.57
N ILE A 179 18.43 7.51 -11.00
CA ILE A 179 18.67 7.34 -9.59
C ILE A 179 19.74 6.27 -9.39
N ALA A 180 20.72 6.53 -8.53
CA ALA A 180 21.89 5.68 -8.39
C ALA A 180 22.45 5.71 -6.96
N GLU A 181 23.29 4.72 -6.68
CA GLU A 181 24.21 4.71 -5.54
C GLU A 181 25.62 4.48 -6.08
N VAL A 182 26.52 5.40 -5.80
CA VAL A 182 27.86 5.45 -6.40
C VAL A 182 28.87 6.01 -5.41
N ASP A 183 30.11 5.51 -5.46
CA ASP A 183 31.22 6.09 -4.71
C ASP A 183 31.77 7.30 -5.48
N MET A 184 32.12 8.36 -4.77
CA MET A 184 32.69 9.59 -5.36
C MET A 184 34.06 9.85 -4.73
N THR A 185 35.02 10.28 -5.54
CA THR A 185 36.39 10.58 -5.06
C THR A 185 36.42 11.94 -4.37
N GLU A 186 35.69 12.90 -4.92
CA GLU A 186 35.50 14.23 -4.37
C GLU A 186 34.20 14.28 -3.56
N GLU A 187 34.20 15.01 -2.45
CA GLU A 187 32.99 15.19 -1.64
C GLU A 187 32.03 16.17 -2.35
N PRO A 188 30.82 15.74 -2.73
CA PRO A 188 29.86 16.64 -3.38
C PRO A 188 29.17 17.56 -2.37
N GLU A 189 28.61 18.67 -2.87
CA GLU A 189 27.64 19.44 -2.08
C GLU A 189 26.35 18.63 -1.94
N LEU A 190 26.10 18.13 -0.72
CA LEU A 190 24.90 17.36 -0.41
C LEU A 190 23.69 18.28 -0.29
N GLY A 191 22.57 17.86 -0.87
CA GLY A 191 21.32 18.60 -0.83
C GLY A 191 20.45 18.38 -2.05
N ILE A 192 19.41 19.20 -2.15
CA ILE A 192 18.49 19.24 -3.28
C ILE A 192 18.79 20.52 -4.06
N ARG A 193 19.01 20.36 -5.36
CA ARG A 193 19.20 21.45 -6.31
C ARG A 193 18.03 21.48 -7.30
N HIS A 194 17.64 22.68 -7.70
CA HIS A 194 16.66 22.89 -8.77
C HIS A 194 17.29 23.69 -9.90
N ASP A 195 16.99 23.30 -11.14
CA ASP A 195 17.33 24.06 -12.34
C ASP A 195 16.22 23.95 -13.40
N ALA A 196 16.51 24.40 -14.63
CA ALA A 196 15.56 24.35 -15.73
C ALA A 196 15.22 22.91 -16.19
N LEU A 197 16.08 21.91 -15.91
CA LEU A 197 15.81 20.51 -16.23
C LEU A 197 14.89 19.88 -15.18
N GLY A 198 15.08 20.22 -13.91
CA GLY A 198 14.22 19.73 -12.84
C GLY A 198 14.90 19.72 -11.47
N MET A 199 14.57 18.69 -10.70
CA MET A 199 15.05 18.50 -9.34
C MET A 199 16.17 17.46 -9.34
N HIS A 200 17.26 17.79 -8.69
CA HIS A 200 18.44 16.95 -8.56
C HIS A 200 18.79 16.81 -7.09
N SER A 201 19.28 15.65 -6.66
CA SER A 201 19.71 15.46 -5.29
C SER A 201 20.96 14.61 -5.18
N LEU A 202 21.83 15.00 -4.25
CA LEU A 202 22.99 14.25 -3.79
C LEU A 202 22.85 14.10 -2.28
N GLY A 203 22.90 12.87 -1.77
CA GLY A 203 22.73 12.60 -0.35
C GLY A 203 23.47 11.34 0.08
N ARG A 204 23.81 11.23 1.36
CA ARG A 204 24.42 10.00 1.89
C ARG A 204 23.44 8.84 1.76
N PHE A 205 23.86 7.78 1.06
CA PHE A 205 23.00 6.63 0.87
C PHE A 205 22.95 5.78 2.13
N GLU A 206 24.05 5.52 2.82
CA GLU A 206 23.98 4.73 4.05
C GLU A 206 23.41 5.54 5.22
N TYR A 207 22.73 4.86 6.14
CA TYR A 207 22.19 5.45 7.34
C TYR A 207 22.00 4.39 8.42
N GLU A 208 22.06 4.83 9.67
CA GLU A 208 21.62 4.09 10.83
C GLU A 208 20.50 4.87 11.52
N ILE A 209 19.64 4.17 12.26
CA ILE A 209 18.73 4.82 13.19
C ILE A 209 19.23 4.51 14.60
N ARG A 210 19.63 5.56 15.34
CA ARG A 210 20.06 5.47 16.74
C ARG A 210 19.23 6.43 17.57
N ASP A 211 18.61 5.91 18.63
CA ASP A 211 17.69 6.67 19.51
C ASP A 211 16.60 7.42 18.72
N GLY A 212 16.06 6.75 17.69
CA GLY A 212 15.04 7.32 16.83
C GLY A 212 15.52 8.47 15.93
N LYS A 213 16.84 8.68 15.75
CA LYS A 213 17.40 9.68 14.82
C LYS A 213 18.11 8.99 13.67
N VAL A 214 17.90 9.50 12.46
CA VAL A 214 18.65 9.09 11.27
C VAL A 214 20.05 9.68 11.34
N ILE A 215 21.06 8.81 11.39
CA ILE A 215 22.48 9.17 11.39
C ILE A 215 23.06 8.66 10.08
N HIS A 216 23.63 9.58 9.30
CA HIS A 216 24.39 9.23 8.11
C HIS A 216 25.88 9.11 8.46
N PRO A 217 26.60 8.11 7.91
CA PRO A 217 28.03 8.03 8.10
C PRO A 217 28.73 9.24 7.44
N GLU A 218 29.86 9.65 8.03
CA GLU A 218 30.64 10.79 7.52
C GLU A 218 31.18 10.53 6.11
N THR A 219 31.45 9.27 5.79
CA THR A 219 31.93 8.79 4.49
C THR A 219 31.05 7.66 3.99
N GLY A 220 30.97 7.47 2.67
CA GLY A 220 30.26 6.34 2.08
C GLY A 220 29.62 6.71 0.75
N PRO A 221 28.89 5.76 0.15
CA PRO A 221 28.29 5.95 -1.17
C PRO A 221 27.28 7.09 -1.17
N ILE A 222 27.22 7.78 -2.30
CA ILE A 222 26.30 8.87 -2.57
C ILE A 222 25.08 8.33 -3.32
N GLY A 223 23.91 8.59 -2.75
CA GLY A 223 22.64 8.50 -3.45
C GLY A 223 22.49 9.70 -4.38
N VAL A 224 22.24 9.41 -5.65
CA VAL A 224 22.10 10.41 -6.71
C VAL A 224 20.70 10.34 -7.28
N MET A 225 20.04 11.48 -7.47
CA MET A 225 18.85 11.62 -8.32
C MET A 225 19.07 12.77 -9.30
N LEU A 226 18.88 12.53 -10.59
CA LEU A 226 19.08 13.55 -11.64
C LEU A 226 17.92 13.52 -12.61
N THR A 227 17.32 14.67 -12.91
CA THR A 227 16.37 14.78 -14.01
C THR A 227 17.11 14.78 -15.35
N GLU A 228 16.70 13.89 -16.26
CA GLU A 228 17.35 13.74 -17.57
C GLU A 228 16.91 14.82 -18.55
N ARG A 229 17.82 15.20 -19.47
CA ARG A 229 17.56 16.20 -20.51
C ARG A 229 16.51 15.76 -21.54
N GLN A 230 16.41 14.46 -21.77
CA GLN A 230 15.47 13.85 -22.70
C GLN A 230 14.76 12.71 -21.99
N VAL A 231 13.45 12.58 -22.24
CA VAL A 231 12.64 11.51 -21.69
C VAL A 231 13.13 10.18 -22.27
N ASN A 232 13.59 9.29 -21.40
CA ASN A 232 13.99 7.94 -21.78
C ASN A 232 13.14 6.91 -21.04
N THR A 233 12.55 5.98 -21.81
CA THR A 233 11.62 4.96 -21.29
C THR A 233 12.11 3.53 -21.49
N SER A 234 13.22 3.33 -22.22
CA SER A 234 13.42 2.08 -22.97
C SER A 234 14.76 1.39 -22.70
N SER A 235 15.82 2.12 -22.33
CA SER A 235 17.13 1.54 -22.02
C SER A 235 17.38 1.44 -20.51
N GLU A 236 18.07 0.40 -20.08
CA GLU A 236 18.71 0.41 -18.75
C GLU A 236 19.77 1.51 -18.74
N PRO A 237 19.83 2.33 -17.68
CA PRO A 237 20.79 3.41 -17.60
C PRO A 237 22.21 2.87 -17.46
N SER A 238 23.13 3.43 -18.24
CA SER A 238 24.54 3.10 -18.15
C SER A 238 25.25 3.96 -17.10
N PHE A 239 26.45 3.55 -16.70
CA PHE A 239 27.30 4.41 -15.87
C PHE A 239 27.75 5.68 -16.61
N SER A 240 27.87 5.64 -17.94
CA SER A 240 28.13 6.85 -18.74
C SER A 240 26.99 7.83 -18.63
N ASP A 241 25.73 7.36 -18.71
CA ASP A 241 24.53 8.20 -18.58
C ASP A 241 24.55 8.99 -17.27
N LEU A 242 24.92 8.32 -16.17
CA LEU A 242 25.03 8.95 -14.85
C LEU A 242 26.11 10.02 -14.80
N ARG A 243 27.32 9.73 -15.30
CA ARG A 243 28.45 10.68 -15.30
C ARG A 243 28.15 11.90 -16.17
N GLU A 244 27.59 11.69 -17.36
CA GLU A 244 27.19 12.75 -18.27
C GLU A 244 26.11 13.65 -17.64
N ALA A 245 25.13 13.05 -16.95
CA ALA A 245 24.10 13.80 -16.24
C ALA A 245 24.65 14.59 -15.04
N LEU A 246 25.59 14.03 -14.27
CA LEU A 246 26.27 14.74 -13.18
C LEU A 246 27.03 15.96 -13.71
N ILE A 247 27.85 15.79 -14.76
CA ILE A 247 28.60 16.88 -15.39
C ILE A 247 27.64 17.94 -15.94
N ALA A 248 26.54 17.52 -16.55
CA ALA A 248 25.53 18.43 -17.08
C ALA A 248 24.89 19.34 -16.02
N VAL A 249 24.70 18.84 -14.79
CA VAL A 249 24.00 19.55 -13.70
C VAL A 249 25.00 20.28 -12.78
N TYR A 250 26.08 19.61 -12.39
CA TYR A 250 27.03 20.08 -11.38
C TYR A 250 28.36 20.58 -11.98
N GLY A 251 28.60 20.38 -13.27
CA GLY A 251 29.87 20.75 -13.92
C GLY A 251 31.01 19.76 -13.67
N THR A 252 30.77 18.73 -12.87
CA THR A 252 31.71 17.65 -12.52
C THR A 252 30.91 16.36 -12.26
N ASP A 253 31.56 15.21 -12.36
CA ASP A 253 31.04 13.93 -11.87
C ASP A 253 31.60 13.55 -10.49
N TYR A 254 32.37 14.46 -9.85
CA TYR A 254 33.04 14.25 -8.56
C TYR A 254 33.97 13.03 -8.53
N GLY A 255 34.47 12.60 -9.69
CA GLY A 255 35.23 11.36 -9.80
C GLY A 255 34.40 10.14 -9.39
N ALA A 256 33.12 10.11 -9.78
CA ALA A 256 32.22 8.99 -9.57
C ALA A 256 32.87 7.69 -10.08
N HIS A 257 32.80 6.63 -9.29
CA HIS A 257 33.33 5.31 -9.57
C HIS A 257 32.53 4.24 -8.81
N THR A 258 32.67 2.97 -9.21
CA THR A 258 32.02 1.84 -8.53
C THR A 258 30.50 2.04 -8.35
N PRO A 259 29.71 2.19 -9.43
CA PRO A 259 28.26 2.25 -9.30
C PRO A 259 27.75 0.93 -8.72
N ARG A 260 27.10 1.00 -7.55
CA ARG A 260 26.49 -0.17 -6.91
C ARG A 260 25.21 -0.55 -7.64
N TRP A 261 24.44 0.46 -8.06
CA TRP A 261 23.29 0.30 -8.94
C TRP A 261 22.92 1.63 -9.59
N ILE A 262 22.25 1.53 -10.73
CA ILE A 262 21.68 2.66 -11.46
C ILE A 262 20.31 2.23 -11.96
N SER A 263 19.31 3.07 -11.77
CA SER A 263 17.97 2.85 -12.28
C SER A 263 17.40 4.14 -12.86
N ARG A 264 16.31 3.96 -13.61
CA ARG A 264 15.59 5.05 -14.25
C ARG A 264 14.12 4.90 -13.91
N PHE A 265 13.51 5.98 -13.45
CA PHE A 265 12.08 6.07 -13.26
C PHE A 265 11.52 7.26 -14.03
N THR A 266 10.25 7.19 -14.36
CA THR A 266 9.55 8.26 -15.08
C THR A 266 8.37 8.77 -14.28
N ASP A 267 7.78 9.85 -14.76
CA ASP A 267 6.51 10.38 -14.27
C ASP A 267 5.28 9.76 -14.95
N ALA A 268 5.44 8.64 -15.66
CA ALA A 268 4.32 7.93 -16.26
C ALA A 268 3.32 7.51 -15.17
N ALA A 269 2.05 7.82 -15.40
CA ALA A 269 0.96 7.49 -14.49
C ALA A 269 -0.06 6.63 -15.23
N ARG A 270 -0.19 5.36 -14.87
CA ARG A 270 -1.06 4.40 -15.56
C ARG A 270 -1.76 3.47 -14.58
N GLN A 271 -2.96 3.03 -14.93
CA GLN A 271 -3.78 2.16 -14.09
C GLN A 271 -4.38 1.05 -14.94
N ALA A 272 -4.46 -0.16 -14.38
CA ALA A 272 -5.06 -1.31 -15.03
C ALA A 272 -6.56 -1.11 -15.15
N ALA A 273 -7.09 -1.23 -16.38
CA ALA A 273 -8.51 -1.03 -16.67
C ALA A 273 -9.43 -1.99 -15.91
N SER A 274 -8.90 -3.15 -15.49
CA SER A 274 -9.55 -4.05 -14.55
C SER A 274 -8.52 -4.64 -13.59
N TYR A 275 -8.93 -4.87 -12.34
CA TYR A 275 -8.08 -5.52 -11.33
C TYR A 275 -8.30 -7.03 -11.26
N ARG A 276 -9.31 -7.52 -11.97
CA ARG A 276 -9.67 -8.94 -12.06
C ARG A 276 -10.04 -9.31 -13.49
N LYS A 277 -9.58 -10.47 -13.95
CA LYS A 277 -10.02 -11.09 -15.20
C LYS A 277 -10.08 -12.61 -15.01
N GLY A 278 -11.28 -13.10 -14.70
CA GLY A 278 -11.50 -14.49 -14.31
C GLY A 278 -10.81 -14.79 -12.98
N ARG A 279 -9.87 -15.75 -13.02
CA ARG A 279 -9.07 -16.23 -11.88
C ARG A 279 -7.74 -15.51 -11.72
N VAL A 280 -7.50 -14.47 -12.52
CA VAL A 280 -6.27 -13.65 -12.47
C VAL A 280 -6.60 -12.27 -11.93
N LEU A 281 -5.86 -11.85 -10.90
CA LEU A 281 -6.01 -10.55 -10.25
C LEU A 281 -4.69 -9.77 -10.25
N LEU A 282 -4.76 -8.45 -10.06
CA LEU A 282 -3.59 -7.56 -9.99
C LEU A 282 -3.65 -6.73 -8.71
N ALA A 283 -2.51 -6.52 -8.05
CA ALA A 283 -2.39 -5.65 -6.88
C ALA A 283 -1.08 -4.85 -6.88
N GLY A 284 -1.10 -3.66 -6.25
CA GLY A 284 0.07 -2.79 -6.17
C GLY A 284 0.51 -2.29 -7.55
N ASP A 285 1.83 -2.17 -7.75
CA ASP A 285 2.39 -1.59 -8.98
C ASP A 285 1.99 -2.33 -10.27
N ALA A 286 1.58 -3.61 -10.17
CA ALA A 286 1.03 -4.34 -11.31
C ALA A 286 -0.32 -3.78 -11.78
N ALA A 287 -1.08 -3.18 -10.87
CA ALA A 287 -2.39 -2.57 -11.10
C ALA A 287 -2.34 -1.05 -11.29
N HIS A 288 -1.32 -0.35 -10.78
CA HIS A 288 -1.19 1.10 -10.93
C HIS A 288 0.27 1.54 -10.79
N VAL A 289 0.73 2.42 -11.68
CA VAL A 289 2.06 3.05 -11.57
C VAL A 289 1.87 4.54 -11.57
N HIS A 290 2.70 5.21 -10.79
CA HIS A 290 2.74 6.66 -10.73
C HIS A 290 4.11 7.11 -10.22
N PRO A 291 4.52 8.36 -10.49
CA PRO A 291 5.73 8.91 -9.91
C PRO A 291 5.74 8.81 -8.38
N PRO A 292 6.92 8.78 -7.73
CA PRO A 292 7.05 8.52 -6.29
C PRO A 292 6.59 9.68 -5.39
N ASP A 293 6.09 10.77 -5.97
CA ASP A 293 5.58 11.95 -5.27
C ASP A 293 4.61 11.61 -4.14
N GLY A 294 4.90 12.15 -2.96
CA GLY A 294 4.10 11.91 -1.76
C GLY A 294 4.17 10.48 -1.21
N GLY A 295 5.01 9.60 -1.76
CA GLY A 295 5.31 8.29 -1.18
C GLY A 295 4.13 7.30 -1.15
N GLN A 296 3.13 7.44 -2.03
CA GLN A 296 1.88 6.67 -1.91
C GLN A 296 1.93 5.24 -2.45
N GLY A 297 2.83 4.92 -3.40
CA GLY A 297 2.75 3.68 -4.19
C GLY A 297 2.78 2.39 -3.35
N LEU A 298 3.77 2.26 -2.47
CA LEU A 298 3.85 1.12 -1.54
C LEU A 298 2.63 1.08 -0.61
N ASN A 299 2.22 2.23 -0.08
CA ASN A 299 1.13 2.35 0.89
C ASN A 299 -0.21 1.87 0.29
N ILE A 300 -0.52 2.27 -0.94
CA ILE A 300 -1.73 1.80 -1.64
C ILE A 300 -1.63 0.32 -2.01
N GLY A 301 -0.44 -0.18 -2.37
CA GLY A 301 -0.22 -1.60 -2.66
C GLY A 301 -0.45 -2.50 -1.45
N VAL A 302 0.01 -2.10 -0.25
CA VAL A 302 -0.28 -2.82 1.01
C VAL A 302 -1.78 -2.84 1.29
N GLN A 303 -2.47 -1.72 1.06
CA GLN A 303 -3.92 -1.63 1.24
C GLN A 303 -4.71 -2.48 0.23
N ASP A 304 -4.23 -2.59 -1.02
CA ASP A 304 -4.83 -3.48 -2.01
C ASP A 304 -4.73 -4.94 -1.58
N ALA A 305 -3.56 -5.36 -1.09
CA ALA A 305 -3.32 -6.70 -0.59
C ALA A 305 -4.26 -7.07 0.56
N VAL A 306 -4.43 -6.16 1.52
CA VAL A 306 -5.34 -6.34 2.67
C VAL A 306 -6.79 -6.39 2.23
N ASN A 307 -7.20 -5.53 1.29
CA ASN A 307 -8.56 -5.57 0.77
C ASN A 307 -8.87 -6.87 0.01
N LEU A 308 -7.90 -7.39 -0.74
CA LEU A 308 -8.06 -8.61 -1.54
C LEU A 308 -7.97 -9.88 -0.70
N GLY A 309 -7.03 -9.96 0.25
CA GLY A 309 -6.66 -11.20 0.94
C GLY A 309 -7.84 -11.91 1.60
N TRP A 310 -8.61 -11.20 2.43
CA TRP A 310 -9.78 -11.81 3.09
C TRP A 310 -10.91 -12.17 2.13
N LYS A 311 -11.14 -11.38 1.08
CA LYS A 311 -12.16 -11.67 0.05
C LYS A 311 -11.82 -12.92 -0.73
N LEU A 312 -10.54 -13.04 -1.12
CA LEU A 312 -10.03 -14.20 -1.83
C LEU A 312 -10.08 -15.45 -0.96
N ALA A 313 -9.72 -15.34 0.32
CA ALA A 313 -9.85 -16.44 1.26
C ALA A 313 -11.30 -16.92 1.41
N GLN A 314 -12.28 -16.02 1.53
CA GLN A 314 -13.68 -16.41 1.63
C GLN A 314 -14.21 -17.13 0.39
N VAL A 315 -13.83 -16.67 -0.80
CA VAL A 315 -14.24 -17.31 -2.05
C VAL A 315 -13.59 -18.68 -2.20
N ILE A 316 -12.30 -18.83 -1.86
CA ILE A 316 -11.61 -20.12 -1.89
C ILE A 316 -12.23 -21.11 -0.89
N LYS A 317 -12.62 -20.66 0.30
CA LYS A 317 -13.31 -21.48 1.31
C LYS A 317 -14.75 -21.82 0.94
N GLY A 318 -15.31 -21.24 -0.13
CA GLY A 318 -16.70 -21.41 -0.53
C GLY A 318 -17.71 -20.76 0.43
N ILE A 319 -17.24 -19.86 1.30
CA ILE A 319 -18.09 -19.12 2.25
C ILE A 319 -18.86 -18.03 1.50
N SER A 320 -18.15 -17.28 0.64
CA SER A 320 -18.73 -16.20 -0.15
C SER A 320 -18.75 -16.53 -1.65
N PRO A 321 -19.72 -15.99 -2.41
CA PRO A 321 -19.75 -16.16 -3.86
C PRO A 321 -18.58 -15.44 -4.55
N GLU A 322 -18.22 -15.88 -5.75
CA GLU A 322 -17.15 -15.23 -6.55
C GLU A 322 -17.40 -13.74 -6.81
N SER A 323 -18.65 -13.26 -6.76
CA SER A 323 -18.99 -11.84 -6.92
C SER A 323 -18.43 -10.96 -5.80
N LEU A 324 -18.09 -11.51 -4.63
CA LEU A 324 -17.37 -10.77 -3.58
C LEU A 324 -16.05 -10.22 -4.10
N LEU A 325 -15.35 -10.94 -4.99
CA LEU A 325 -14.09 -10.48 -5.59
C LEU A 325 -14.28 -9.30 -6.56
N ASP A 326 -15.49 -9.07 -7.08
CA ASP A 326 -15.73 -7.91 -7.94
C ASP A 326 -15.70 -6.61 -7.14
N THR A 327 -16.01 -6.68 -5.84
CA THR A 327 -15.87 -5.54 -4.92
C THR A 327 -14.41 -5.10 -4.74
N TYR A 328 -13.42 -5.98 -4.95
CA TYR A 328 -12.00 -5.58 -4.90
C TYR A 328 -11.70 -4.51 -5.96
N HIS A 329 -12.16 -4.72 -7.20
CA HIS A 329 -12.01 -3.70 -8.23
C HIS A 329 -12.85 -2.45 -7.92
N ALA A 330 -14.13 -2.64 -7.57
CA ALA A 330 -15.04 -1.53 -7.30
C ALA A 330 -14.56 -0.60 -6.17
N GLU A 331 -13.90 -1.17 -5.15
CA GLU A 331 -13.38 -0.42 -4.01
C GLU A 331 -11.99 0.18 -4.27
N ARG A 332 -11.07 -0.58 -4.86
CA ARG A 332 -9.65 -0.18 -4.95
C ARG A 332 -9.32 0.63 -6.20
N HIS A 333 -10.01 0.38 -7.30
CA HIS A 333 -9.76 1.10 -8.54
C HIS A 333 -10.05 2.62 -8.41
N PRO A 334 -11.17 3.09 -7.81
CA PRO A 334 -11.39 4.52 -7.62
C PRO A 334 -10.34 5.21 -6.73
N ILE A 335 -9.80 4.49 -5.73
CA ILE A 335 -8.77 5.01 -4.83
C ILE A 335 -7.46 5.25 -5.58
N ALA A 336 -6.97 4.26 -6.32
CA ALA A 336 -5.78 4.43 -7.15
C ALA A 336 -5.98 5.51 -8.23
N ALA A 337 -7.17 5.60 -8.84
CA ALA A 337 -7.47 6.66 -9.82
C ALA A 337 -7.36 8.06 -9.20
N ARG A 338 -7.86 8.24 -7.96
CA ARG A 338 -7.71 9.49 -7.20
C ARG A 338 -6.25 9.79 -6.89
N VAL A 339 -5.46 8.81 -6.47
CA VAL A 339 -4.01 8.96 -6.24
C VAL A 339 -3.30 9.42 -7.50
N LEU A 340 -3.53 8.77 -8.64
CA LEU A 340 -2.94 9.15 -9.93
C LEU A 340 -3.28 10.59 -10.31
N ARG A 341 -4.55 10.99 -10.17
CA ARG A 341 -4.98 12.37 -10.43
C ARG A 341 -4.20 13.39 -9.58
N ASN A 342 -4.04 13.12 -8.28
CA ASN A 342 -3.33 14.01 -7.36
C ASN A 342 -1.84 14.11 -7.66
N ILE A 343 -1.25 12.99 -8.08
CA ILE A 343 0.16 12.93 -8.44
C ILE A 343 0.42 13.72 -9.72
N LEU A 344 -0.47 13.69 -10.71
CA LEU A 344 -0.35 14.55 -11.90
C LEU A 344 -0.41 16.04 -11.54
N VAL A 345 -1.24 16.42 -10.57
CA VAL A 345 -1.26 17.79 -10.05
C VAL A 345 0.09 18.13 -9.40
N SER A 346 0.63 17.22 -8.58
CA SER A 346 1.95 17.41 -7.94
C SER A 346 3.08 17.52 -8.97
N VAL A 347 3.08 16.69 -10.01
CA VAL A 347 4.02 16.75 -11.14
C VAL A 347 3.91 18.09 -11.87
N ALA A 348 2.69 18.56 -12.16
CA ALA A 348 2.46 19.83 -12.82
C ALA A 348 2.99 21.02 -11.99
N LEU A 349 2.82 20.98 -10.66
CA LEU A 349 3.29 22.02 -9.74
C LEU A 349 4.81 22.02 -9.51
N ARG A 350 5.54 21.01 -10.01
CA ARG A 350 7.01 20.94 -9.96
C ARG A 350 7.71 21.68 -11.10
N ARG A 351 6.99 22.20 -12.10
CA ARG A 351 7.64 22.91 -13.22
C ARG A 351 8.41 24.15 -12.73
N PRO A 352 9.63 24.39 -13.24
CA PRO A 352 10.51 25.45 -12.76
C PRO A 352 10.17 26.85 -13.30
N ASP A 353 9.00 27.05 -13.93
CA ASP A 353 8.61 28.35 -14.47
C ASP A 353 7.96 29.27 -13.42
N GLU A 354 8.11 30.59 -13.60
CA GLU A 354 7.62 31.61 -12.67
C GLU A 354 6.11 31.50 -12.40
N ARG A 355 5.30 31.15 -13.41
CA ARG A 355 3.85 31.05 -13.25
C ARG A 355 3.46 29.86 -12.39
N THR A 356 4.10 28.71 -12.60
CA THR A 356 3.91 27.52 -11.76
C THR A 356 4.41 27.77 -10.34
N GLN A 357 5.50 28.54 -10.17
CA GLN A 357 5.97 28.93 -8.84
C GLN A 357 4.92 29.75 -8.08
N ILE A 358 4.34 30.79 -8.69
CA ILE A 358 3.27 31.59 -8.07
C ILE A 358 2.06 30.73 -7.71
N LEU A 359 1.68 29.79 -8.60
CA LEU A 359 0.59 28.85 -8.31
C LEU A 359 0.91 27.94 -7.12
N ARG A 360 2.14 27.46 -7.00
CA ARG A 360 2.59 26.63 -5.87
C ARG A 360 2.59 27.40 -4.55
N GLU A 361 3.04 28.66 -4.57
CA GLU A 361 3.00 29.56 -3.41
C GLU A 361 1.54 29.80 -2.96
N THR A 362 0.64 30.07 -3.91
CA THR A 362 -0.81 30.21 -3.62
C THR A 362 -1.40 28.91 -3.05
N MET A 363 -1.03 27.76 -3.59
CA MET A 363 -1.45 26.45 -3.05
C MET A 363 -0.92 26.23 -1.63
N ALA A 364 0.32 26.62 -1.34
CA ALA A 364 0.91 26.53 -0.01
C ALA A 364 0.17 27.41 1.00
N GLU A 365 -0.23 28.63 0.63
CA GLU A 365 -1.07 29.50 1.45
C GLU A 365 -2.42 28.85 1.78
N CYS A 366 -3.08 28.25 0.78
CA CYS A 366 -4.32 27.50 1.00
C CYS A 366 -4.11 26.31 1.95
N LEU A 367 -3.04 25.53 1.76
CA LEU A 367 -2.71 24.36 2.57
C LEU A 367 -2.18 24.72 3.97
N ALA A 368 -1.92 25.99 4.26
CA ALA A 368 -1.64 26.47 5.61
C ALA A 368 -2.92 26.72 6.43
N MET A 369 -4.09 26.75 5.78
CA MET A 369 -5.39 26.86 6.46
C MET A 369 -5.85 25.50 6.99
N ASP A 370 -6.60 25.49 8.09
CA ASP A 370 -6.97 24.26 8.80
C ASP A 370 -7.72 23.24 7.93
N GLU A 371 -8.81 23.66 7.28
CA GLU A 371 -9.68 22.73 6.56
C GLU A 371 -9.05 22.20 5.24
N PRO A 372 -8.45 23.04 4.38
CA PRO A 372 -7.69 22.54 3.23
C PRO A 372 -6.54 21.63 3.63
N ARG A 373 -5.75 21.99 4.66
CA ARG A 373 -4.70 21.12 5.20
C ARG A 373 -5.29 19.77 5.61
N ARG A 374 -6.31 19.76 6.47
CA ARG A 374 -6.94 18.54 6.99
C ARG A 374 -7.41 17.63 5.86
N ARG A 375 -8.12 18.17 4.86
CA ARG A 375 -8.61 17.40 3.73
C ARG A 375 -7.48 16.76 2.91
N TYR A 376 -6.44 17.53 2.58
CA TYR A 376 -5.31 17.00 1.81
C TYR A 376 -4.44 16.07 2.64
N ALA A 377 -4.25 16.34 3.92
CA ALA A 377 -3.42 15.52 4.79
C ALA A 377 -4.08 14.16 5.06
N ALA A 378 -5.42 14.12 5.23
CA ALA A 378 -6.19 12.87 5.32
C ALA A 378 -6.13 12.06 4.03
N MET A 379 -6.19 12.73 2.88
CA MET A 379 -6.01 12.11 1.58
C MET A 379 -4.60 11.53 1.40
N MET A 380 -3.55 12.31 1.67
CA MET A 380 -2.16 11.88 1.49
C MET A 380 -1.74 10.77 2.45
N SER A 381 -2.34 10.73 3.64
CA SER A 381 -2.09 9.69 4.65
C SER A 381 -2.97 8.44 4.49
N GLY A 382 -3.91 8.44 3.54
CA GLY A 382 -4.87 7.37 3.29
C GLY A 382 -5.98 7.25 4.33
N LEU A 383 -6.12 8.22 5.23
CA LEU A 383 -7.10 8.21 6.32
C LEU A 383 -8.49 8.67 5.90
N ASP A 384 -8.64 9.26 4.70
CA ASP A 384 -9.94 9.70 4.16
C ASP A 384 -10.64 8.66 3.27
N ILE A 385 -10.02 7.50 3.07
CA ILE A 385 -10.52 6.44 2.19
C ILE A 385 -11.92 6.01 2.63
N HIS A 386 -12.80 5.92 1.64
CA HIS A 386 -14.21 5.59 1.79
C HIS A 386 -14.63 4.70 0.63
N TYR A 387 -15.15 3.52 0.95
CA TYR A 387 -15.84 2.65 0.01
C TYR A 387 -17.31 3.05 -0.05
N ASP A 388 -17.83 3.27 -1.25
CA ASP A 388 -19.24 3.61 -1.43
C ASP A 388 -20.09 2.35 -1.22
N LEU A 389 -20.66 2.23 -0.02
CA LEU A 389 -21.54 1.13 0.37
C LEU A 389 -23.01 1.59 0.48
N GLY A 390 -23.34 2.76 -0.07
CA GLY A 390 -24.66 3.38 0.01
C GLY A 390 -24.73 4.56 0.99
N GLU A 391 -25.93 5.13 1.09
CA GLU A 391 -26.25 6.24 2.00
C GLU A 391 -26.37 5.77 3.45
N GLY A 392 -26.04 6.63 4.41
CA GLY A 392 -26.24 6.34 5.83
C GLY A 392 -25.28 7.07 6.75
N GLN A 393 -25.04 6.47 7.91
CA GLN A 393 -24.10 6.94 8.93
C GLN A 393 -22.72 7.27 8.33
N PRO A 394 -22.08 8.40 8.69
CA PRO A 394 -20.79 8.82 8.12
C PRO A 394 -19.64 7.81 8.24
N LEU A 395 -19.75 6.85 9.16
CA LEU A 395 -18.77 5.79 9.39
C LEU A 395 -18.88 4.63 8.37
N LEU A 396 -20.04 4.42 7.75
CA LEU A 396 -20.26 3.36 6.76
C LEU A 396 -19.21 3.45 5.64
N GLY A 397 -18.62 2.32 5.27
CA GLY A 397 -17.60 2.27 4.22
C GLY A 397 -16.24 2.88 4.57
N ARG A 398 -16.06 3.42 5.79
CA ARG A 398 -14.79 4.00 6.25
C ARG A 398 -14.05 3.07 7.17
N ARG A 399 -12.77 3.38 7.37
CA ARG A 399 -11.95 2.71 8.38
C ARG A 399 -12.54 2.92 9.78
N MET A 400 -12.58 1.86 10.57
CA MET A 400 -12.92 1.94 11.97
C MET A 400 -11.76 2.59 12.76
N PRO A 401 -12.00 3.58 13.64
CA PRO A 401 -10.97 4.14 14.53
C PRO A 401 -10.50 3.13 15.58
N ASP A 402 -9.25 3.24 16.07
CA ASP A 402 -8.76 2.38 17.13
C ASP A 402 -9.18 2.85 18.54
N LEU A 403 -10.33 2.38 18.98
CA LEU A 403 -10.98 2.79 20.23
C LEU A 403 -10.41 2.05 21.45
N ASP A 404 -10.37 2.74 22.60
CA ASP A 404 -10.19 2.12 23.92
C ASP A 404 -11.54 1.58 24.43
N LEU A 405 -11.75 0.29 24.25
CA LEU A 405 -12.99 -0.39 24.60
C LEU A 405 -12.95 -0.92 26.04
N THR A 406 -14.10 -0.89 26.71
CA THR A 406 -14.31 -1.61 27.97
C THR A 406 -15.30 -2.75 27.72
N THR A 407 -14.84 -3.99 27.87
CA THR A 407 -15.67 -5.20 27.72
C THR A 407 -15.88 -5.87 29.08
N ALA A 408 -16.73 -6.90 29.14
CA ALA A 408 -16.86 -7.76 30.32
C ALA A 408 -15.54 -8.45 30.73
N ARG A 409 -14.59 -8.60 29.79
CA ARG A 409 -13.26 -9.20 30.02
C ARG A 409 -12.19 -8.19 30.43
N GLY A 410 -12.53 -6.89 30.45
CA GLY A 410 -11.62 -5.81 30.78
C GLY A 410 -11.42 -4.82 29.63
N ARG A 411 -10.43 -3.93 29.80
CA ARG A 411 -10.06 -2.92 28.81
C ARG A 411 -9.23 -3.54 27.69
N MET A 412 -9.50 -3.14 26.46
CA MET A 412 -8.73 -3.54 25.28
C MET A 412 -8.80 -2.50 24.17
N ARG A 413 -7.91 -2.60 23.18
CA ARG A 413 -7.99 -1.78 21.97
C ARG A 413 -8.84 -2.49 20.92
N LEU A 414 -9.53 -1.72 20.09
CA LEU A 414 -10.29 -2.29 18.98
C LEU A 414 -9.38 -3.04 18.00
N PHE A 415 -8.21 -2.49 17.65
CA PHE A 415 -7.32 -3.13 16.68
C PHE A 415 -6.79 -4.50 17.16
N ASP A 416 -6.78 -4.74 18.48
CA ASP A 416 -6.43 -6.05 19.04
C ASP A 416 -7.41 -7.15 18.58
N LEU A 417 -8.68 -6.82 18.31
CA LEU A 417 -9.69 -7.75 17.78
C LEU A 417 -9.38 -8.18 16.33
N LEU A 418 -8.68 -7.33 15.58
CA LEU A 418 -8.46 -7.52 14.15
C LEU A 418 -7.15 -8.26 13.84
N HIS A 419 -6.31 -8.55 14.84
CA HIS A 419 -5.02 -9.22 14.66
C HIS A 419 -5.11 -10.53 13.87
N GLY A 420 -6.18 -11.30 14.08
CA GLY A 420 -6.43 -12.57 13.39
C GLY A 420 -7.09 -12.43 12.02
N GLY A 421 -7.36 -11.22 11.53
CA GLY A 421 -8.06 -11.00 10.25
C GLY A 421 -9.51 -11.51 10.24
N GLN A 422 -10.17 -11.57 11.41
CA GLN A 422 -11.57 -11.98 11.52
C GLN A 422 -12.50 -10.76 11.52
N PRO A 423 -13.69 -10.85 10.93
CA PRO A 423 -14.69 -9.80 11.04
C PRO A 423 -15.29 -9.77 12.44
N ALA A 424 -15.76 -8.60 12.84
CA ALA A 424 -16.34 -8.38 14.17
C ALA A 424 -17.59 -7.51 14.09
N LEU A 425 -18.64 -7.90 14.82
CA LEU A 425 -19.75 -7.04 15.20
C LEU A 425 -19.45 -6.44 16.57
N LEU A 426 -19.21 -5.14 16.61
CA LEU A 426 -19.05 -4.38 17.85
C LEU A 426 -20.40 -3.82 18.27
N ASN A 427 -20.96 -4.32 19.38
CA ASN A 427 -22.15 -3.78 20.01
C ASN A 427 -21.75 -2.80 21.12
N LEU A 428 -22.23 -1.56 21.01
CA LEU A 428 -22.00 -0.46 21.94
C LEU A 428 -23.27 -0.06 22.72
N GLY A 429 -24.40 -0.71 22.41
CA GLY A 429 -25.69 -0.50 23.07
C GLY A 429 -25.91 -1.44 24.26
N GLU A 430 -27.16 -1.89 24.44
CA GLU A 430 -27.48 -2.90 25.44
C GLU A 430 -26.80 -4.23 25.07
N PRO A 431 -26.14 -4.93 26.02
CA PRO A 431 -25.50 -6.22 25.74
C PRO A 431 -26.47 -7.22 25.12
N GLU A 432 -25.98 -8.05 24.19
CA GLU A 432 -26.76 -9.10 23.53
C GLU A 432 -27.98 -8.60 22.72
N SER A 433 -28.02 -7.31 22.35
CA SER A 433 -29.14 -6.73 21.58
C SER A 433 -29.19 -7.15 20.10
N PHE A 434 -28.15 -7.82 19.60
CA PHE A 434 -28.04 -8.27 18.21
C PHE A 434 -27.80 -9.78 18.14
N ASP A 435 -28.72 -10.50 17.49
CA ASP A 435 -28.56 -11.95 17.29
C ASP A 435 -27.80 -12.24 15.99
N ILE A 436 -26.56 -12.70 16.13
CA ILE A 436 -25.75 -13.22 15.03
C ILE A 436 -25.37 -14.70 15.24
N ALA A 437 -26.12 -15.44 16.05
CA ALA A 437 -25.90 -16.88 16.24
C ALA A 437 -25.76 -17.66 14.91
N PRO A 438 -26.51 -17.34 13.83
CA PRO A 438 -26.33 -18.02 12.55
C PRO A 438 -24.98 -17.76 11.83
N TRP A 439 -24.21 -16.76 12.27
CA TRP A 439 -22.88 -16.40 11.75
C TRP A 439 -21.77 -16.51 12.79
N ALA A 440 -22.01 -17.17 13.93
CA ALA A 440 -21.07 -17.20 15.06
C ALA A 440 -19.69 -17.79 14.71
N ASP A 441 -19.63 -18.70 13.73
CA ASP A 441 -18.36 -19.28 13.23
C ASP A 441 -17.59 -18.36 12.28
N GLN A 442 -18.26 -17.33 11.76
CA GLN A 442 -17.75 -16.44 10.71
C GLN A 442 -17.43 -15.04 11.26
N VAL A 443 -18.23 -14.54 12.21
CA VAL A 443 -18.15 -13.17 12.74
C VAL A 443 -18.12 -13.18 14.26
N GLN A 444 -17.13 -12.51 14.84
CA GLN A 444 -17.05 -12.34 16.29
C GLN A 444 -18.11 -11.34 16.76
N SER A 445 -18.85 -11.64 17.83
CA SER A 445 -19.71 -10.66 18.52
C SER A 445 -19.01 -10.12 19.77
N ILE A 446 -18.93 -8.79 19.90
CA ILE A 446 -18.26 -8.12 21.02
C ILE A 446 -19.18 -7.05 21.61
N ASP A 447 -19.66 -7.26 22.84
CA ASP A 447 -20.27 -6.21 23.64
C ASP A 447 -19.20 -5.37 24.33
N ALA A 448 -19.23 -4.06 24.11
CA ALA A 448 -18.27 -3.12 24.66
C ALA A 448 -18.90 -1.77 24.99
N GLN A 449 -18.20 -1.00 25.81
CA GLN A 449 -18.51 0.41 26.05
C GLN A 449 -17.35 1.27 25.56
N TYR A 450 -17.71 2.41 24.96
CA TYR A 450 -16.79 3.46 24.59
C TYR A 450 -17.40 4.82 24.95
N ALA A 451 -16.68 5.59 25.76
CA ALA A 451 -17.13 6.89 26.26
C ALA A 451 -16.35 8.07 25.66
N GLY A 452 -15.46 7.81 24.70
CA GLY A 452 -14.66 8.84 24.05
C GLY A 452 -15.39 9.50 22.86
N PRO A 453 -14.77 10.52 22.26
CA PRO A 453 -15.34 11.19 21.09
C PRO A 453 -15.31 10.28 19.86
N TRP A 454 -16.30 10.45 18.98
CA TRP A 454 -16.33 9.86 17.65
C TRP A 454 -15.89 10.91 16.64
N GLU A 455 -14.62 10.86 16.26
CA GLU A 455 -14.02 11.80 15.32
C GLU A 455 -13.32 11.09 14.17
N LEU A 456 -13.56 11.56 12.96
CA LEU A 456 -12.96 11.04 11.73
C LEU A 456 -12.05 12.10 11.11
N PRO A 457 -10.81 11.78 10.66
CA PRO A 457 -9.83 12.81 10.29
C PRO A 457 -10.23 13.78 9.19
N ALA A 458 -11.12 13.40 8.28
CA ALA A 458 -11.55 14.24 7.16
C ALA A 458 -12.97 14.81 7.32
N ILE A 459 -13.67 14.47 8.39
CA ILE A 459 -15.09 14.83 8.61
C ILE A 459 -15.26 15.61 9.92
N GLY A 460 -14.48 15.27 10.95
CA GLY A 460 -14.64 15.79 12.30
C GLY A 460 -15.54 14.89 13.14
N ALA A 461 -16.25 15.50 14.09
CA ALA A 461 -17.15 14.80 15.01
C ALA A 461 -18.34 14.20 14.26
N VAL A 462 -18.70 12.97 14.62
CA VAL A 462 -19.87 12.24 14.11
C VAL A 462 -20.65 11.65 15.28
N ASP A 463 -21.90 11.28 15.05
CA ASP A 463 -22.72 10.63 16.08
C ASP A 463 -22.17 9.24 16.42
N ALA A 464 -22.31 8.86 17.69
CA ALA A 464 -21.89 7.54 18.16
C ALA A 464 -22.85 6.47 17.62
N PRO A 465 -22.34 5.42 16.93
CA PRO A 465 -23.18 4.30 16.51
C PRO A 465 -23.53 3.40 17.70
N THR A 466 -24.68 2.72 17.63
CA THR A 466 -25.03 1.71 18.65
C THR A 466 -24.39 0.37 18.36
N ALA A 467 -24.14 0.05 17.09
CA ALA A 467 -23.38 -1.12 16.69
C ALA A 467 -22.68 -0.91 15.35
N VAL A 468 -21.59 -1.65 15.11
CA VAL A 468 -20.77 -1.54 13.91
C VAL A 468 -20.33 -2.92 13.45
N LEU A 469 -20.60 -3.27 12.20
CA LEU A 469 -20.05 -4.46 11.55
C LEU A 469 -18.74 -4.11 10.85
N ILE A 470 -17.65 -4.72 11.29
CA ILE A 470 -16.28 -4.42 10.88
C ILE A 470 -15.76 -5.59 10.04
N ARG A 471 -15.30 -5.29 8.83
CA ARG A 471 -14.65 -6.24 7.92
C ARG A 471 -13.23 -6.58 8.40
N PRO A 472 -12.64 -7.69 7.93
CA PRO A 472 -11.25 -8.06 8.23
C PRO A 472 -10.20 -6.99 7.90
N ASP A 473 -10.47 -6.13 6.91
CA ASP A 473 -9.61 -5.00 6.53
C ASP A 473 -9.84 -3.73 7.37
N GLY A 474 -10.65 -3.84 8.43
CA GLY A 474 -10.95 -2.76 9.37
C GLY A 474 -11.88 -1.69 8.81
N TYR A 475 -12.57 -1.94 7.68
CA TYR A 475 -13.60 -1.05 7.15
C TYR A 475 -14.99 -1.45 7.64
N VAL A 476 -15.85 -0.46 7.84
CA VAL A 476 -17.21 -0.67 8.34
C VAL A 476 -18.14 -1.07 7.20
N ALA A 477 -18.75 -2.24 7.33
CA ALA A 477 -19.70 -2.82 6.38
C ALA A 477 -21.16 -2.47 6.67
N TRP A 478 -21.48 -2.16 7.93
CA TRP A 478 -22.82 -1.79 8.38
C TRP A 478 -22.72 -1.02 9.71
N VAL A 479 -23.67 -0.10 9.94
CA VAL A 479 -23.80 0.67 11.17
C VAL A 479 -25.24 0.56 11.66
N GLY A 480 -25.41 0.23 12.94
CA GLY A 480 -26.70 0.13 13.60
C GLY A 480 -27.04 1.40 14.40
N GLU A 481 -28.31 1.78 14.32
CA GLU A 481 -28.98 2.78 15.15
C GLU A 481 -30.16 2.10 15.87
N GLU A 482 -29.88 1.35 16.94
CA GLU A 482 -30.85 0.71 17.86
C GLU A 482 -31.63 -0.51 17.32
N THR A 483 -31.62 -0.79 16.02
CA THR A 483 -32.34 -1.95 15.43
C THR A 483 -31.42 -2.87 14.62
N GLN A 484 -31.82 -4.14 14.47
CA GLN A 484 -31.13 -5.14 13.65
C GLN A 484 -31.41 -4.99 12.13
N LEU A 485 -32.09 -3.91 11.71
CA LEU A 485 -32.48 -3.70 10.32
C LEU A 485 -31.24 -3.62 9.41
N GLY A 486 -31.21 -4.44 8.36
CA GLY A 486 -30.10 -4.49 7.41
C GLY A 486 -28.87 -5.31 7.86
N LEU A 487 -28.81 -5.75 9.13
CA LEU A 487 -27.68 -6.53 9.62
C LEU A 487 -27.60 -7.92 8.95
N PRO A 488 -28.69 -8.72 8.83
CA PRO A 488 -28.63 -10.02 8.14
C PRO A 488 -28.22 -9.89 6.67
N GLU A 489 -28.69 -8.85 5.97
CA GLU A 489 -28.32 -8.56 4.58
C GLU A 489 -26.83 -8.19 4.46
N ALA A 490 -26.32 -7.38 5.38
CA ALA A 490 -24.90 -7.02 5.43
C ALA A 490 -24.02 -8.24 5.74
N LEU A 491 -24.38 -9.04 6.75
CA LEU A 491 -23.69 -10.29 7.08
C LEU A 491 -23.67 -11.23 5.87
N THR A 492 -24.81 -11.42 5.20
CA THR A 492 -24.91 -12.29 4.02
C THR A 492 -24.05 -11.78 2.85
N THR A 493 -24.04 -10.46 2.65
CA THR A 493 -23.32 -9.82 1.54
C THR A 493 -21.81 -9.96 1.72
N TRP A 494 -21.31 -9.75 2.94
CA TRP A 494 -19.87 -9.68 3.20
C TRP A 494 -19.27 -10.99 3.67
N PHE A 495 -20.04 -11.84 4.34
CA PHE A 495 -19.56 -13.07 4.96
C PHE A 495 -20.30 -14.33 4.48
N GLY A 496 -21.25 -14.19 3.55
CA GLY A 496 -21.99 -15.32 3.00
C GLY A 496 -23.19 -15.74 3.86
N PRO A 497 -23.99 -16.70 3.37
CA PRO A 497 -25.18 -17.16 4.08
C PRO A 497 -24.83 -17.76 5.44
N PRO A 498 -25.79 -17.79 6.38
CA PRO A 498 -25.56 -18.37 7.70
C PRO A 498 -25.18 -19.85 7.57
N THR A 499 -24.30 -20.31 8.46
CA THR A 499 -23.89 -21.71 8.50
C THR A 499 -25.13 -22.55 8.84
N VAL A 500 -25.50 -23.51 7.99
CA VAL A 500 -26.64 -24.40 8.27
C VAL A 500 -26.24 -25.29 9.44
N VAL A 501 -26.89 -25.10 10.59
CA VAL A 501 -26.76 -25.95 11.79
C VAL A 501 -27.34 -27.33 11.54
#